data_AF-A0A7C1GMQ5-F1
#
_entry.id   AF-A0A7C1GMQ5-F1
#
_cell.length_a   1.000
_cell.length_b   1.000
_cell.length_c   1.000
_cell.angle_alpha   90.00
_cell.angle_beta   90.00
_cell.angle_gamma   90.00
#
_symmetry.space_group_name_H-M   'P 1'
#
loop_
_entity.id
_entity.type
_entity.pdbx_description
1 polymer ?
#
loop_
_entity_poly.entity_id
_entity_poly.type
_entity_poly.pdbx_seq_one_letter_code
_entity_poly.pdbx_strand_id
1 'polypeptide(L)' 'MKVGFIGLGNLGKALVGRLVSEGVNLTVW' A
#
# COMPACT_ATOMS: atom_id res chain seq x y z
N MET A 1 3.27 -12.07 -3.24
CA MET A 1 3.70 -11.49 -1.95
C MET A 1 2.54 -10.68 -1.40
N LYS A 2 2.12 -10.85 -0.13
CA LYS A 2 1.03 -10.04 0.48
C LYS A 2 1.67 -8.96 1.35
N VAL A 3 1.39 -7.69 1.08
CA VAL A 3 1.95 -6.55 1.82
C VAL A 3 0.85 -5.88 2.62
N GLY A 4 1.11 -5.70 3.92
CA GLY A 4 0.19 -5.10 4.89
C GLY A 4 0.65 -3.71 5.32
N PHE A 5 -0.28 -2.76 5.38
CA PHE A 5 -0.04 -1.42 5.95
C PHE A 5 -0.87 -1.25 7.22
N ILE A 6 -0.25 -0.69 8.26
CA ILE A 6 -0.94 -0.29 9.50
C ILE A 6 -0.78 1.23 9.62
N GLY A 7 -1.88 1.95 9.43
CA GLY A 7 -1.89 3.41 9.42
C GLY A 7 -1.37 4.03 8.12
N LEU A 8 -2.27 4.70 7.39
CA LEU A 8 -1.95 5.41 6.14
C LEU A 8 -1.73 6.91 6.38
N GLY A 9 -0.55 7.25 6.87
CA GLY A 9 -0.02 8.61 6.72
C GLY A 9 0.23 8.97 5.25
N ASN A 10 0.61 10.21 4.97
CA ASN A 10 0.82 10.70 3.60
C ASN A 10 1.81 9.84 2.79
N LEU A 11 2.87 9.36 3.45
CA LEU A 11 3.87 8.49 2.83
C LEU A 11 3.31 7.09 2.51
N GLY A 12 2.51 6.53 3.42
CA GLY A 12 1.83 5.26 3.21
C GLY A 12 0.89 5.31 2.01
N LYS A 13 0.13 6.41 1.85
CA LYS A 13 -0.78 6.61 0.71
C LYS A 13 -0.04 6.66 -0.62
N ALA A 14 1.08 7.39 -0.68
CA ALA A 14 1.92 7.46 -1.86
C ALA A 14 2.51 6.09 -2.24
N LEU A 15 2.95 5.32 -1.24
CA LEU A 15 3.52 3.99 -1.45
C LEU A 15 2.47 2.98 -1.91
N VAL A 16 1.29 2.98 -1.29
CA VAL A 16 0.15 2.15 -1.71
C VAL A 16 -0.22 2.46 -3.16
N GLY A 17 -0.32 3.73 -3.54
CA GLY A 17 -0.64 4.12 -4.92
C GLY A 17 0.36 3.54 -5.93
N ARG A 18 1.65 3.61 -5.63
CA ARG A 18 2.70 3.01 -6.47
C ARG A 18 2.57 1.49 -6.55
N LEU A 19 2.42 0.82 -5.42
CA LEU A 19 2.35 -0.64 -5.35
C LEU A 19 1.09 -1.19 -6.06
N VAL A 20 -0.05 -0.50 -5.95
CA VAL A 20 -1.26 -0.84 -6.70
C VAL A 20 -1.03 -0.67 -8.21
N SER A 21 -0.33 0.38 -8.64
CA SER A 21 -0.01 0.58 -10.07
C SER A 21 0.92 -0.50 -10.64
N GLU A 22 1.73 -1.13 -9.78
CA GLU A 22 2.60 -2.27 -10.12
C GLU A 22 1.86 -3.62 -10.04
N GLY A 23 0.54 -3.62 -9.77
CA GLY A 23 -0.31 -4.81 -9.69
C GLY A 23 -0.19 -5.59 -8.38
N VAL A 24 0.40 -4.98 -7.34
CA VAL A 24 0.55 -5.62 -6.03
C VAL A 24 -0.77 -5.60 -5.29
N ASN A 25 -1.17 -6.76 -4.76
CA ASN A 25 -2.38 -6.89 -3.97
C ASN A 25 -2.06 -6.61 -2.48
N LEU A 26 -2.70 -5.57 -1.93
CA LEU A 26 -2.39 -5.00 -0.62
C LEU A 26 -3.58 -5.13 0.33
N THR A 27 -3.30 -5.28 1.62
CA THR A 27 -4.31 -5.18 2.67
C THR A 27 -3.93 -4.03 3.60
N VAL A 28 -4.84 -3.09 3.80
CA VAL A 28 -4.64 -1.91 4.63
C VAL A 28 -5.53 -2.03 5.87
N TRP A 29 -4.96 -1.76 7.05
CA TRP A 29 -5.63 -1.75 8.35
C TRP A 29 -5.44 -0.40 9.06
#